data_AF-A0A315ZEA3-F1
#
_entry.id   AF-A0A315ZEA3-F1
#
_cell.length_a   1.000
_cell.length_b   1.000
_cell.length_c   1.000
_cell.angle_alpha   90.00
_cell.angle_beta   90.00
_cell.angle_gamma   90.00
#
_symmetry.space_group_name_H-M   'P 1'
#
loop_
_entity.id
_entity.type
_entity.pdbx_description
1 polymer ?
#
loop_
_entity_poly.entity_id
_entity_poly.type
_entity_poly.pdbx_seq_one_letter_code
_entity_poly.pdbx_strand_id
1 'polypeptide(L)'
;MKTKYISLVAFFAMSALFGCDPMEDIKDELDIQSEENTKATEYKYARDLAPDSYTLTDEDYALSSNENVQKYKNFSSSALPEEFLPEILNKRFYGNADQELSVTYDFYSSVSKDKENAYELSPDDYSRMGESYSNFSSIDEAEFKLPVFLTDKAAYEDWWETGSEQTVMYTVYGNRDVRFFSVTAEGETELLDYAPSDTVTFTDEMYDLLPVSEKYNNFSNLDDAHEGISSLVLDHGYAAGNYACIVFTNDYYFVARFDGQAWGEATSVGAVTEVLSFIENKEDFTASTWEADNAIKLTLGSADYDLSDATSQYQNFDTRANDVSPKNEAELVEMIGYILDTNYDATDDQPYIVTYAYYNGSNGIDKIRVIRVGGVWQEDVK
;
A
#
# COMPACT_ATOMS: atom_id res chain seq x y z
N MET A 1 -61.15 -8.21 -83.13
CA MET A 1 -60.51 -6.94 -83.49
C MET A 1 -59.18 -6.89 -82.74
N LYS A 2 -58.07 -6.79 -83.47
CA LYS A 2 -56.70 -6.78 -82.96
C LYS A 2 -56.38 -5.39 -82.40
N THR A 3 -55.68 -5.30 -81.28
CA THR A 3 -54.57 -4.35 -81.10
C THR A 3 -53.52 -4.95 -80.16
N LYS A 4 -52.29 -5.10 -80.67
CA LYS A 4 -51.06 -5.45 -79.96
C LYS A 4 -50.29 -4.16 -79.66
N TYR A 5 -49.58 -4.11 -78.54
CA TYR A 5 -48.30 -3.41 -78.31
C TYR A 5 -47.51 -4.30 -77.33
N ILE A 6 -46.48 -5.06 -77.73
CA ILE A 6 -45.05 -4.72 -77.89
C ILE A 6 -44.49 -4.11 -76.58
N SER A 7 -43.96 -4.90 -75.64
CA SER A 7 -42.60 -5.48 -75.51
C SER A 7 -41.64 -4.60 -74.71
N LEU A 8 -41.20 -5.07 -73.54
CA LEU A 8 -39.91 -4.73 -72.93
C LEU A 8 -39.25 -6.03 -72.43
N VAL A 9 -38.02 -6.24 -72.89
CA VAL A 9 -37.11 -7.36 -72.61
C VAL A 9 -36.10 -6.92 -71.54
N ALA A 10 -35.60 -7.88 -70.74
CA ALA A 10 -34.31 -7.97 -70.03
C ALA A 10 -34.52 -8.29 -68.53
N PHE A 11 -34.21 -9.49 -68.02
CA PHE A 11 -32.90 -10.13 -67.73
C PHE A 11 -32.15 -9.47 -66.54
N PHE A 12 -31.57 -10.33 -65.69
CA PHE A 12 -30.89 -10.13 -64.38
C PHE A 12 -31.81 -10.16 -63.15
N ALA A 13 -31.51 -10.87 -62.06
CA ALA A 13 -30.39 -11.75 -61.74
C ALA A 13 -30.83 -12.72 -60.64
N MET A 14 -30.28 -13.93 -60.69
CA MET A 14 -30.12 -14.78 -59.52
C MET A 14 -29.19 -14.03 -58.56
N SER A 15 -29.73 -13.32 -57.58
CA SER A 15 -28.99 -12.91 -56.40
C SER A 15 -29.29 -13.92 -55.32
N ALA A 16 -28.32 -14.81 -55.08
CA ALA A 16 -28.21 -15.53 -53.83
C ALA A 16 -28.29 -14.48 -52.70
N LEU A 17 -29.39 -14.50 -51.97
CA LEU A 17 -29.45 -13.86 -50.67
C LEU A 17 -28.59 -14.75 -49.76
N PHE A 18 -27.31 -14.38 -49.62
CA PHE A 18 -26.54 -14.71 -48.43
C PHE A 18 -27.23 -13.98 -47.28
N GLY A 19 -28.31 -14.57 -46.77
CA GLY A 19 -28.92 -14.13 -45.53
C GLY A 19 -28.04 -14.63 -44.40
N CYS A 20 -27.32 -13.73 -43.74
CA CYS A 20 -27.24 -13.81 -42.29
C CYS A 20 -28.69 -13.94 -41.82
N ASP A 21 -29.02 -15.02 -41.11
CA ASP A 21 -30.34 -15.17 -40.51
C ASP A 21 -30.32 -14.32 -39.24
N PRO A 22 -30.92 -13.10 -39.25
CA PRO A 22 -30.81 -12.20 -38.10
C PRO A 22 -31.43 -12.80 -36.83
N MET A 23 -32.21 -13.87 -36.95
CA MET A 23 -32.79 -14.60 -35.82
C MET A 23 -31.82 -15.63 -35.21
N GLU A 24 -30.84 -16.12 -35.96
CA GLU A 24 -29.75 -16.98 -35.45
C GLU A 24 -28.76 -16.12 -34.68
N ASP A 25 -28.33 -15.00 -35.28
CA ASP A 25 -27.44 -14.02 -34.63
C ASP A 25 -28.00 -13.50 -33.29
N ILE A 26 -29.31 -13.21 -33.21
CA ILE A 26 -29.97 -12.77 -31.96
C ILE A 26 -30.06 -13.88 -30.90
N LYS A 27 -30.20 -15.15 -31.31
CA LYS A 27 -30.25 -16.27 -30.36
C LYS A 27 -28.89 -16.57 -29.79
N ASP A 28 -27.86 -16.53 -30.62
CA ASP A 28 -26.48 -16.71 -30.18
C ASP A 28 -26.08 -15.59 -29.21
N GLU A 29 -26.46 -14.33 -29.48
CA GLU A 29 -26.24 -13.20 -28.57
C GLU A 29 -27.00 -13.35 -27.23
N LEU A 30 -28.25 -13.82 -27.25
CA LEU A 30 -29.03 -14.07 -26.04
C LEU A 30 -28.49 -15.24 -25.21
N ASP A 31 -28.04 -16.31 -25.86
CA ASP A 31 -27.44 -17.46 -25.17
C ASP A 31 -26.11 -17.05 -24.51
N ILE A 32 -25.26 -16.27 -25.20
CA ILE A 32 -24.02 -15.69 -24.64
C ILE A 32 -24.33 -14.80 -23.42
N GLN A 33 -25.30 -13.89 -23.51
CA GLN A 33 -25.71 -13.05 -22.38
C GLN A 33 -26.24 -13.88 -21.20
N SER A 34 -26.94 -15.00 -21.48
CA SER A 34 -27.45 -15.88 -20.42
C SER A 34 -26.32 -16.63 -19.70
N GLU A 35 -25.29 -17.05 -20.44
CA GLU A 35 -24.10 -17.72 -19.90
C GLU A 35 -23.22 -16.75 -19.10
N GLU A 36 -22.98 -15.54 -19.62
CA GLU A 36 -22.25 -14.48 -18.91
C GLU A 36 -22.96 -14.08 -17.61
N ASN A 37 -24.28 -13.90 -17.65
CA ASN A 37 -25.06 -13.63 -16.44
C ASN A 37 -24.98 -14.78 -15.43
N THR A 38 -24.92 -16.03 -15.90
CA THR A 38 -24.75 -17.20 -15.03
C THR A 38 -23.37 -17.20 -14.39
N LYS A 39 -22.30 -16.96 -15.15
CA LYS A 39 -20.92 -16.87 -14.64
C LYS A 39 -20.74 -15.73 -13.65
N ALA A 40 -21.28 -14.55 -13.95
CA ALA A 40 -21.24 -13.41 -13.03
C ALA A 40 -22.02 -13.68 -11.74
N THR A 41 -23.14 -14.41 -11.83
CA THR A 41 -23.91 -14.83 -10.65
C THR A 41 -23.14 -15.84 -9.80
N GLU A 42 -22.50 -16.84 -10.41
CA GLU A 42 -21.64 -17.81 -9.72
C GLU A 42 -20.42 -17.14 -9.07
N TYR A 43 -19.80 -16.20 -9.77
CA TYR A 43 -18.69 -15.40 -9.26
C TYR A 43 -19.07 -14.63 -7.98
N LYS A 44 -20.25 -13.99 -7.98
CA LYS A 44 -20.81 -13.26 -6.83
C LYS A 44 -21.31 -14.20 -5.73
N TYR A 45 -21.72 -15.43 -6.05
CA TYR A 45 -22.16 -16.41 -5.06
C TYR A 45 -20.99 -17.04 -4.29
N ALA A 46 -19.84 -17.15 -4.94
CA ALA A 46 -18.62 -17.71 -4.34
C ALA A 46 -17.90 -16.74 -3.37
N ARG A 47 -18.33 -15.47 -3.30
CA ARG A 47 -17.66 -14.39 -2.57
C ARG A 47 -18.67 -13.54 -1.82
N ASP A 48 -18.19 -12.86 -0.79
CA ASP A 48 -19.00 -11.88 -0.08
C ASP A 48 -18.92 -10.51 -0.78
N LEU A 49 -19.95 -9.67 -0.65
CA LEU A 49 -19.83 -8.26 -1.06
C LEU A 49 -18.86 -7.56 -0.10
N ALA A 50 -17.87 -6.85 -0.63
CA ALA A 50 -16.91 -6.13 0.20
C ALA A 50 -17.60 -5.06 1.07
N PRO A 51 -17.21 -4.94 2.35
CA PRO A 51 -17.60 -3.82 3.21
C PRO A 51 -16.83 -2.53 2.83
N ASP A 52 -17.05 -1.44 3.57
CA ASP A 52 -16.26 -0.21 3.43
C ASP A 52 -14.88 -0.33 4.12
N SER A 53 -14.80 -1.15 5.17
CA SER A 53 -13.56 -1.47 5.88
C SER A 53 -13.53 -2.92 6.33
N TYR A 54 -12.33 -3.51 6.32
CA TYR A 54 -12.11 -4.92 6.69
C TYR A 54 -10.77 -5.10 7.39
N THR A 55 -10.70 -5.97 8.40
CA THR A 55 -9.44 -6.38 9.04
C THR A 55 -9.21 -7.85 8.72
N LEU A 56 -8.04 -8.19 8.18
CA LEU A 56 -7.72 -9.57 7.85
C LEU A 56 -7.73 -10.46 9.10
N THR A 57 -8.20 -11.69 8.91
CA THR A 57 -8.20 -12.75 9.91
C THR A 57 -7.16 -13.83 9.58
N ASP A 58 -6.86 -14.71 10.53
CA ASP A 58 -5.96 -15.85 10.32
C ASP A 58 -6.39 -16.75 9.15
N GLU A 59 -7.70 -16.88 8.94
CA GLU A 59 -8.29 -17.59 7.81
C GLU A 59 -8.04 -16.89 6.47
N ASP A 60 -8.02 -15.55 6.45
CA ASP A 60 -7.76 -14.80 5.22
C ASP A 60 -6.29 -14.93 4.79
N TYR A 61 -5.34 -14.90 5.74
CA TYR A 61 -3.93 -15.14 5.45
C TYR A 61 -3.67 -16.54 4.87
N ALA A 62 -4.50 -17.53 5.22
CA ALA A 62 -4.43 -18.87 4.62
C ALA A 62 -4.80 -18.91 3.13
N LEU A 63 -5.41 -17.84 2.60
CA LEU A 63 -5.73 -17.69 1.19
C LEU A 63 -4.56 -17.19 0.35
N SER A 64 -3.47 -16.70 0.95
CA SER A 64 -2.28 -16.24 0.23
C SER A 64 -1.58 -17.40 -0.49
N SER A 65 -1.05 -17.16 -1.69
CA SER A 65 -0.15 -18.10 -2.35
C SER A 65 1.24 -18.19 -1.70
N ASN A 66 1.62 -17.21 -0.87
CA ASN A 66 2.91 -17.15 -0.19
C ASN A 66 2.90 -17.94 1.12
N GLU A 67 3.82 -18.91 1.28
CA GLU A 67 3.90 -19.76 2.46
C GLU A 67 4.25 -18.98 3.74
N ASN A 68 5.06 -17.93 3.65
CA ASN A 68 5.42 -17.10 4.80
C ASN A 68 4.21 -16.28 5.29
N VAL A 69 3.43 -15.71 4.38
CA VAL A 69 2.18 -15.01 4.73
C VAL A 69 1.20 -15.97 5.42
N GLN A 70 1.06 -17.19 4.88
CA GLN A 70 0.21 -18.22 5.48
C GLN A 70 0.70 -18.66 6.87
N LYS A 71 2.02 -18.85 7.04
CA LYS A 71 2.65 -19.35 8.27
C LYS A 71 2.64 -18.31 9.39
N TYR A 72 3.07 -17.09 9.07
CA TYR A 72 3.30 -16.04 10.05
C TYR A 72 2.11 -15.11 10.27
N LYS A 73 1.07 -15.19 9.42
CA LYS A 73 -0.15 -14.37 9.54
C LYS A 73 0.14 -12.87 9.45
N ASN A 74 1.14 -12.50 8.66
CA ASN A 74 1.51 -11.12 8.40
C ASN A 74 2.18 -11.01 7.02
N PHE A 75 2.25 -9.80 6.49
CA PHE A 75 3.10 -9.45 5.35
C PHE A 75 4.46 -8.96 5.83
N SER A 76 5.45 -8.85 4.94
CA SER A 76 6.78 -8.34 5.29
C SER A 76 7.45 -7.68 4.08
N SER A 77 8.66 -7.15 4.26
CA SER A 77 9.49 -6.69 3.15
C SER A 77 9.86 -7.80 2.14
N SER A 78 9.85 -9.06 2.56
CA SER A 78 10.08 -10.23 1.70
C SER A 78 8.79 -10.89 1.19
N ALA A 79 7.63 -10.45 1.69
CA ALA A 79 6.31 -10.91 1.26
C ALA A 79 5.35 -9.72 1.22
N LEU A 80 5.41 -8.96 0.14
CA LEU A 80 4.82 -7.62 0.06
C LEU A 80 3.29 -7.65 0.00
N PRO A 81 2.60 -6.75 0.73
CA PRO A 81 1.14 -6.59 0.64
C PRO A 81 0.67 -6.36 -0.79
N GLU A 82 1.36 -5.54 -1.58
CA GLU A 82 0.97 -5.23 -2.97
C GLU A 82 0.88 -6.46 -3.88
N GLU A 83 1.63 -7.53 -3.58
CA GLU A 83 1.58 -8.78 -4.34
C GLU A 83 0.49 -9.73 -3.83
N PHE A 84 0.36 -9.87 -2.51
CA PHE A 84 -0.41 -10.95 -1.89
C PHE A 84 -1.76 -10.51 -1.31
N LEU A 85 -1.92 -9.24 -0.93
CA LEU A 85 -3.18 -8.71 -0.40
C LEU A 85 -4.30 -8.70 -1.48
N PRO A 86 -4.07 -8.22 -2.71
CA PRO A 86 -5.06 -8.33 -3.79
C PRO A 86 -5.54 -9.77 -4.02
N GLU A 87 -4.63 -10.74 -3.99
CA GLU A 87 -4.97 -12.17 -4.16
C GLU A 87 -5.96 -12.65 -3.09
N ILE A 88 -5.68 -12.35 -1.82
CA ILE A 88 -6.52 -12.73 -0.68
C ILE A 88 -7.93 -12.12 -0.86
N LEU A 89 -8.00 -10.82 -1.15
CA LEU A 89 -9.28 -10.14 -1.31
C LEU A 89 -10.06 -10.64 -2.52
N ASN A 90 -9.40 -10.92 -3.64
CA ASN A 90 -10.03 -11.48 -4.84
C ASN A 90 -10.55 -12.90 -4.67
N LYS A 91 -10.11 -13.63 -3.64
CA LYS A 91 -10.70 -14.92 -3.24
C LYS A 91 -11.87 -14.73 -2.28
N ARG A 92 -11.91 -13.64 -1.52
CA ARG A 92 -12.88 -13.41 -0.44
C ARG A 92 -14.08 -12.56 -0.86
N PHE A 93 -13.83 -11.51 -1.63
CA PHE A 93 -14.79 -10.45 -1.88
C PHE A 93 -14.96 -10.11 -3.36
N TYR A 94 -16.17 -9.70 -3.73
CA TYR A 94 -16.42 -8.91 -4.93
C TYR A 94 -16.78 -7.47 -4.52
N GLY A 95 -16.55 -6.50 -5.42
CA GLY A 95 -16.93 -5.10 -5.21
C GLY A 95 -18.01 -4.62 -6.18
N ASN A 96 -18.43 -3.39 -5.99
CA ASN A 96 -19.16 -2.61 -6.98
C ASN A 96 -18.20 -1.73 -7.78
N ALA A 97 -18.65 -1.22 -8.93
CA ALA A 97 -17.93 -0.21 -9.70
C ALA A 97 -17.42 0.92 -8.79
N ASP A 98 -16.14 1.28 -8.94
CA ASP A 98 -15.48 2.38 -8.24
C ASP A 98 -15.45 2.23 -6.70
N GLN A 99 -15.70 1.03 -6.18
CA GLN A 99 -15.67 0.78 -4.74
C GLN A 99 -14.24 0.81 -4.21
N GLU A 100 -14.04 1.55 -3.12
CA GLU A 100 -12.83 1.50 -2.30
C GLU A 100 -13.08 0.61 -1.07
N LEU A 101 -12.07 -0.14 -0.66
CA LEU A 101 -12.08 -0.94 0.56
C LEU A 101 -10.83 -0.62 1.38
N SER A 102 -11.02 -0.11 2.59
CA SER A 102 -9.93 0.07 3.57
C SER A 102 -9.63 -1.25 4.27
N VAL A 103 -8.46 -1.83 4.01
CA VAL A 103 -8.04 -3.11 4.60
C VAL A 103 -6.94 -2.91 5.62
N THR A 104 -7.19 -3.38 6.84
CA THR A 104 -6.18 -3.46 7.90
C THR A 104 -5.59 -4.87 7.94
N TYR A 105 -4.26 -4.97 7.96
CA TYR A 105 -3.53 -6.22 8.03
C TYR A 105 -2.28 -6.07 8.91
N ASP A 106 -1.79 -7.17 9.44
CA ASP A 106 -0.51 -7.24 10.14
C ASP A 106 0.67 -7.22 9.16
N PHE A 107 1.61 -6.32 9.40
CA PHE A 107 2.88 -6.19 8.67
C PHE A 107 4.04 -6.37 9.63
N TYR A 108 4.89 -7.33 9.34
CA TYR A 108 6.19 -7.48 9.96
C TYR A 108 7.14 -6.43 9.42
N SER A 109 7.52 -5.48 10.27
CA SER A 109 8.68 -4.62 10.05
C SER A 109 9.73 -4.99 11.10
N SER A 110 10.98 -5.11 10.64
CA SER A 110 12.11 -5.59 11.44
C SER A 110 12.49 -4.56 12.49
N VAL A 111 11.67 -4.43 13.53
CA VAL A 111 11.93 -3.43 14.55
C VAL A 111 11.39 -3.59 15.93
N SER A 112 12.22 -3.05 16.81
CA SER A 112 12.45 -3.52 18.16
C SER A 112 12.90 -4.98 18.14
N LYS A 113 14.09 -5.19 18.71
CA LYS A 113 14.65 -6.48 19.10
C LYS A 113 13.52 -7.50 19.35
N ASP A 114 13.45 -8.57 18.56
CA ASP A 114 12.73 -9.77 19.00
C ASP A 114 13.53 -10.41 20.14
N LYS A 115 13.62 -9.72 21.29
CA LYS A 115 14.40 -10.15 22.45
C LYS A 115 13.88 -11.48 22.97
N GLU A 116 12.58 -11.69 22.86
CA GLU A 116 11.91 -12.85 23.43
C GLU A 116 12.26 -14.11 22.64
N ASN A 117 12.44 -14.01 21.32
CA ASN A 117 12.82 -15.16 20.48
C ASN A 117 14.26 -15.11 19.96
N ALA A 118 15.04 -14.06 20.26
CA ALA A 118 16.43 -13.99 19.86
C ALA A 118 17.26 -15.09 20.49
N TYR A 119 18.08 -15.75 19.67
CA TYR A 119 19.09 -16.68 20.16
C TYR A 119 20.20 -15.91 20.86
N GLU A 120 20.31 -16.06 22.18
CA GLU A 120 21.40 -15.48 22.96
C GLU A 120 22.69 -16.27 22.73
N LEU A 121 23.73 -15.61 22.22
CA LEU A 121 25.03 -16.25 22.06
C LEU A 121 25.58 -16.70 23.41
N SER A 122 25.84 -17.99 23.52
CA SER A 122 26.49 -18.58 24.69
C SER A 122 27.99 -18.27 24.70
N PRO A 123 28.68 -18.36 25.86
CA PRO A 123 30.15 -18.26 25.92
C PRO A 123 30.88 -19.22 24.97
N ASP A 124 30.29 -20.39 24.70
CA ASP A 124 30.85 -21.36 23.77
C ASP A 124 30.73 -20.89 22.31
N ASP A 125 29.65 -20.19 21.96
CA ASP A 125 29.48 -19.61 20.61
C ASP A 125 30.54 -18.53 20.33
N TYR A 126 30.77 -17.64 21.30
CA TYR A 126 31.87 -16.68 21.24
C TYR A 126 33.23 -17.37 21.10
N SER A 127 33.46 -18.44 21.87
CA SER A 127 34.70 -19.22 21.81
C SER A 127 34.90 -19.89 20.44
N ARG A 128 33.82 -20.39 19.82
CA ARG A 128 33.84 -20.96 18.45
C ARG A 128 34.20 -19.91 17.41
N MET A 129 33.80 -18.65 17.61
CA MET A 129 34.18 -17.51 16.78
C MET A 129 35.58 -16.95 17.10
N GLY A 130 36.31 -17.57 18.03
CA GLY A 130 37.67 -17.19 18.40
C GLY A 130 37.75 -16.05 19.41
N GLU A 131 36.64 -15.68 20.04
CA GLU A 131 36.62 -14.67 21.09
C GLU A 131 37.13 -15.25 22.42
N SER A 132 37.86 -14.42 23.18
CA SER A 132 38.35 -14.79 24.53
C SER A 132 37.36 -14.46 25.64
N TYR A 133 36.33 -13.68 25.34
CA TYR A 133 35.28 -13.26 26.27
C TYR A 133 33.92 -13.36 25.56
N SER A 134 32.83 -13.34 26.33
CA SER A 134 31.47 -13.33 25.77
C SER A 134 31.07 -11.94 25.23
N ASN A 135 31.88 -11.39 24.33
CA ASN A 135 31.64 -10.15 23.60
C ASN A 135 32.57 -10.05 22.38
N PHE A 136 32.20 -9.20 21.42
CA PHE A 136 33.07 -8.76 20.33
C PHE A 136 33.77 -7.45 20.68
N SER A 137 34.94 -7.20 20.08
CA SER A 137 35.69 -5.97 20.31
C SER A 137 35.11 -4.75 19.56
N SER A 138 34.41 -4.98 18.45
CA SER A 138 33.69 -3.96 17.67
C SER A 138 32.45 -4.54 16.98
N ILE A 139 31.61 -3.64 16.44
CA ILE A 139 30.48 -4.02 15.57
C ILE A 139 30.99 -4.67 14.29
N ASP A 140 31.97 -4.06 13.61
CA ASP A 140 32.58 -4.61 12.39
C ASP A 140 33.10 -6.06 12.58
N GLU A 141 33.65 -6.38 13.76
CA GLU A 141 34.10 -7.74 14.05
C GLU A 141 32.92 -8.71 14.19
N ALA A 142 31.85 -8.28 14.87
CA ALA A 142 30.63 -9.06 15.00
C ALA A 142 29.98 -9.30 13.62
N GLU A 143 29.82 -8.25 12.80
CA GLU A 143 29.28 -8.35 11.44
C GLU A 143 30.12 -9.23 10.53
N PHE A 144 31.43 -9.29 10.74
CA PHE A 144 32.28 -10.20 9.98
C PHE A 144 32.14 -11.67 10.40
N LYS A 145 32.01 -11.92 11.71
CA LYS A 145 32.05 -13.29 12.27
C LYS A 145 30.68 -13.96 12.37
N LEU A 146 29.64 -13.20 12.71
CA LEU A 146 28.29 -13.73 12.93
C LEU A 146 27.69 -14.39 11.69
N PRO A 147 27.71 -13.80 10.48
CA PRO A 147 27.18 -14.45 9.28
C PRO A 147 27.78 -15.84 9.05
N VAL A 148 29.11 -15.93 9.18
CA VAL A 148 29.84 -17.18 8.98
C VAL A 148 29.47 -18.19 10.06
N PHE A 149 29.44 -17.77 11.32
CA PHE A 149 29.09 -18.62 12.44
C PHE A 149 27.66 -19.16 12.35
N LEU A 150 26.70 -18.30 12.03
CA LEU A 150 25.29 -18.68 11.98
C LEU A 150 25.00 -19.58 10.77
N THR A 151 25.60 -19.31 9.62
CA THR A 151 25.51 -20.18 8.42
C THR A 151 26.16 -21.54 8.66
N ASP A 152 27.27 -21.60 9.39
CA ASP A 152 27.92 -22.87 9.75
C ASP A 152 27.06 -23.65 10.76
N LYS A 153 26.63 -23.00 11.84
CA LYS A 153 25.76 -23.61 12.86
C LYS A 153 24.48 -24.16 12.23
N ALA A 154 23.87 -23.40 11.33
CA ALA A 154 22.72 -23.76 10.51
C ALA A 154 22.88 -25.05 9.69
N ALA A 155 24.08 -25.32 9.19
CA ALA A 155 24.36 -26.48 8.35
C ALA A 155 24.54 -27.77 9.15
N TYR A 156 24.82 -27.68 10.45
CA TYR A 156 25.20 -28.82 11.29
C TYR A 156 24.29 -29.08 12.48
N GLU A 157 23.53 -28.08 12.92
CA GLU A 157 22.60 -28.18 14.02
C GLU A 157 21.17 -28.02 13.48
N ASP A 158 20.24 -28.85 13.94
CA ASP A 158 18.80 -28.75 13.61
C ASP A 158 18.16 -27.70 14.54
N TRP A 159 18.72 -26.49 14.51
CA TRP A 159 18.40 -25.40 15.44
C TRP A 159 17.55 -24.29 14.80
N TRP A 160 17.40 -24.31 13.48
CA TRP A 160 16.61 -23.36 12.70
C TRP A 160 16.00 -24.04 11.48
N GLU A 161 14.77 -23.68 11.10
CA GLU A 161 14.06 -24.29 9.98
C GLU A 161 14.48 -23.65 8.65
N THR A 162 14.60 -24.43 7.59
CA THR A 162 14.84 -23.89 6.23
C THR A 162 13.69 -22.94 5.83
N GLY A 163 14.05 -21.74 5.38
CA GLY A 163 13.10 -20.65 5.05
C GLY A 163 12.72 -19.74 6.22
N SER A 164 13.30 -19.93 7.42
CA SER A 164 13.09 -19.03 8.56
C SER A 164 14.17 -17.96 8.68
N GLU A 165 13.83 -16.83 9.31
CA GLU A 165 14.78 -15.82 9.77
C GLU A 165 15.15 -16.12 11.22
N GLN A 166 16.43 -15.97 11.55
CA GLN A 166 16.89 -16.07 12.93
C GLN A 166 17.52 -14.77 13.40
N THR A 167 16.97 -14.24 14.50
CA THR A 167 17.56 -13.13 15.24
C THR A 167 18.50 -13.65 16.33
N VAL A 168 19.67 -13.02 16.47
CA VAL A 168 20.72 -13.37 17.43
C VAL A 168 21.08 -12.17 18.27
N MET A 169 21.19 -12.37 19.58
CA MET A 169 21.60 -11.36 20.54
C MET A 169 23.10 -11.49 20.87
N TYR A 170 23.85 -10.39 20.75
CA TYR A 170 25.28 -10.36 21.03
C TYR A 170 25.73 -9.11 21.81
N THR A 171 26.93 -9.14 22.40
CA THR A 171 27.48 -8.04 23.21
C THR A 171 28.74 -7.44 22.58
N VAL A 172 28.91 -6.11 22.63
CA VAL A 172 30.13 -5.40 22.20
C VAL A 172 30.87 -4.77 23.39
N TYR A 173 32.18 -4.98 23.46
CA TYR A 173 33.05 -4.71 24.62
C TYR A 173 33.11 -3.24 25.06
N GLY A 174 33.09 -2.28 24.13
CA GLY A 174 33.33 -0.85 24.42
C GLY A 174 32.37 -0.22 25.42
N ASN A 175 31.08 -0.57 25.33
CA ASN A 175 30.01 -0.03 26.17
C ASN A 175 29.19 -1.14 26.88
N ARG A 176 29.51 -2.43 26.65
CA ARG A 176 28.62 -3.57 26.97
C ARG A 176 27.24 -3.45 26.34
N ASP A 177 27.21 -2.87 25.15
CA ASP A 177 25.99 -2.71 24.37
C ASP A 177 25.53 -4.07 23.87
N VAL A 178 24.25 -4.37 24.13
CA VAL A 178 23.58 -5.55 23.57
C VAL A 178 23.01 -5.19 22.20
N ARG A 179 23.46 -5.89 21.16
CA ARG A 179 23.08 -5.71 19.77
C ARG A 179 22.40 -6.95 19.23
N PHE A 180 21.69 -6.80 18.11
CA PHE A 180 20.88 -7.84 17.50
C PHE A 180 21.27 -7.96 16.04
N PHE A 181 21.31 -9.17 15.54
CA PHE A 181 21.75 -9.49 14.18
C PHE A 181 20.80 -10.53 13.61
N SER A 182 20.23 -10.29 12.42
CA SER A 182 19.40 -11.27 11.74
C SER A 182 20.18 -11.95 10.62
N VAL A 183 19.83 -13.21 10.36
CA VAL A 183 20.27 -13.99 9.21
C VAL A 183 19.09 -14.74 8.61
N THR A 184 18.94 -14.66 7.30
CA THR A 184 17.93 -15.43 6.55
C THR A 184 18.46 -16.81 6.19
N ALA A 185 17.56 -17.74 5.84
CA ALA A 185 17.90 -19.07 5.35
C ALA A 185 18.82 -19.06 4.12
N GLU A 186 18.75 -17.98 3.33
CA GLU A 186 19.53 -17.74 2.12
C GLU A 186 20.91 -17.14 2.42
N GLY A 187 21.20 -16.84 3.69
CA GLY A 187 22.48 -16.27 4.14
C GLY A 187 22.57 -14.76 3.98
N GLU A 188 21.45 -14.09 3.74
CA GLU A 188 21.39 -12.62 3.79
C GLU A 188 21.41 -12.18 5.25
N THR A 189 22.09 -11.07 5.52
CA THR A 189 22.36 -10.65 6.90
C THR A 189 22.10 -9.17 7.10
N GLU A 190 21.58 -8.82 8.26
CA GLU A 190 21.30 -7.44 8.64
C GLU A 190 21.66 -7.19 10.11
N LEU A 191 22.33 -6.06 10.37
CA LEU A 191 22.46 -5.55 11.73
C LEU A 191 21.13 -4.89 12.12
N LEU A 192 20.48 -5.42 13.15
CA LEU A 192 19.23 -4.84 13.65
C LEU A 192 19.55 -3.67 14.57
N ASP A 193 19.14 -2.48 14.15
CA ASP A 193 19.19 -1.30 15.02
C ASP A 193 18.02 -1.32 16.03
N TYR A 194 18.18 -0.58 17.12
CA TYR A 194 17.14 -0.39 18.11
C TYR A 194 15.90 0.32 17.55
N ALA A 195 16.07 1.07 16.47
CA ALA A 195 15.05 1.87 15.83
C ALA A 195 14.92 1.51 14.34
N PRO A 196 13.71 1.56 13.78
CA PRO A 196 13.50 1.24 12.36
C PRO A 196 14.21 2.19 11.41
N SER A 197 14.56 1.72 10.21
CA SER A 197 15.15 2.60 9.20
C SER A 197 14.18 3.72 8.76
N ASP A 198 12.88 3.47 8.86
CA ASP A 198 11.80 4.44 8.66
C ASP A 198 11.45 5.26 9.92
N THR A 199 12.21 5.10 11.02
CA THR A 199 11.95 5.79 12.27
C THR A 199 12.68 7.10 12.42
N VAL A 200 11.91 8.08 12.84
CA VAL A 200 12.44 9.35 13.30
C VAL A 200 13.09 9.13 14.66
N THR A 201 14.42 9.05 14.67
CA THR A 201 15.18 9.10 15.92
C THR A 201 15.08 10.49 16.51
N PHE A 202 14.69 10.58 17.78
CA PHE A 202 14.64 11.83 18.50
C PHE A 202 15.98 12.54 18.46
N THR A 203 16.00 13.69 17.80
CA THR A 203 17.18 14.55 17.73
C THR A 203 17.24 15.46 18.94
N ASP A 204 18.42 16.01 19.19
CA ASP A 204 18.62 17.06 20.21
C ASP A 204 17.64 18.24 19.99
N GLU A 205 17.42 18.61 18.72
CA GLU A 205 16.48 19.68 18.35
C GLU A 205 15.03 19.34 18.70
N MET A 206 14.63 18.07 18.62
CA MET A 206 13.29 17.62 19.02
C MET A 206 13.12 17.65 20.54
N TYR A 207 14.17 17.30 21.30
CA TYR A 207 14.14 17.42 22.76
C TYR A 207 14.05 18.88 23.22
N ASP A 208 14.70 19.81 22.52
CA ASP A 208 14.65 21.25 22.80
C ASP A 208 13.23 21.87 22.62
N LEU A 209 12.37 21.24 21.81
CA LEU A 209 10.99 21.66 21.59
C LEU A 209 10.04 21.23 22.71
N LEU A 210 10.48 20.35 23.60
CA LEU A 210 9.63 19.79 24.65
C LEU A 210 9.80 20.52 25.99
N PRO A 211 8.74 20.59 26.81
CA PRO A 211 8.83 21.10 28.18
C PRO A 211 9.59 20.15 29.12
N VAL A 212 10.16 19.05 28.62
CA VAL A 212 11.03 18.14 29.39
C VAL A 212 12.47 18.64 29.34
N SER A 213 12.76 19.63 30.18
CA SER A 213 14.13 20.06 30.46
C SER A 213 14.76 19.10 31.46
N GLU A 214 15.34 18.02 30.97
CA GLU A 214 16.35 17.30 31.74
C GLU A 214 17.76 17.57 31.18
N LYS A 215 18.75 17.40 32.04
CA LYS A 215 20.17 17.61 31.75
C LYS A 215 20.69 16.72 30.59
N TYR A 216 19.87 15.81 30.09
CA TYR A 216 20.16 14.77 29.12
C TYR A 216 19.01 14.69 28.11
N ASN A 217 19.33 14.31 26.86
CA ASN A 217 18.37 14.13 25.77
C ASN A 217 17.69 12.76 25.90
N ASN A 218 16.84 12.62 26.91
CA ASN A 218 16.09 11.41 27.21
C ASN A 218 14.78 11.72 27.97
N PHE A 219 13.90 10.74 28.06
CA PHE A 219 12.70 10.78 28.91
C PHE A 219 12.93 10.01 30.21
N SER A 220 12.32 10.47 31.29
CA SER A 220 12.47 9.83 32.61
C SER A 220 11.67 8.54 32.75
N ASN A 221 10.57 8.38 32.00
CA ASN A 221 9.75 7.17 31.97
C ASN A 221 8.94 7.08 30.65
N LEU A 222 8.20 5.99 30.47
CA LEU A 222 7.39 5.75 29.26
C LEU A 222 6.22 6.74 29.10
N ASP A 223 5.59 7.16 30.20
CA ASP A 223 4.49 8.12 30.16
C ASP A 223 5.00 9.50 29.68
N ASP A 224 6.16 9.94 30.19
CA ASP A 224 6.82 11.18 29.74
C ASP A 224 7.20 11.10 28.26
N ALA A 225 7.66 9.93 27.79
CA ALA A 225 7.98 9.71 26.39
C ALA A 225 6.72 9.82 25.51
N HIS A 226 5.62 9.17 25.89
CA HIS A 226 4.35 9.29 25.16
C HIS A 226 3.86 10.75 25.09
N GLU A 227 3.88 11.47 26.20
CA GLU A 227 3.41 12.86 26.25
C GLU A 227 4.31 13.80 25.43
N GLY A 228 5.63 13.63 25.52
CA GLY A 228 6.60 14.40 24.75
C GLY A 228 6.46 14.16 23.25
N ILE A 229 6.44 12.91 22.81
CA ILE A 229 6.30 12.60 21.38
C ILE A 229 4.95 13.09 20.84
N SER A 230 3.86 12.95 21.61
CA SER A 230 2.55 13.51 21.25
C SER A 230 2.61 15.01 21.01
N SER A 231 3.29 15.76 21.87
CA SER A 231 3.43 17.23 21.75
C SER A 231 4.23 17.62 20.52
N LEU A 232 5.23 16.83 20.11
CA LEU A 232 5.95 17.06 18.85
C LEU A 232 5.04 16.88 17.63
N VAL A 233 4.33 15.76 17.55
CA VAL A 233 3.47 15.46 16.40
C VAL A 233 2.30 16.45 16.30
N LEU A 234 1.60 16.69 17.41
CA LEU A 234 0.38 17.52 17.43
C LEU A 234 0.67 19.03 17.39
N ASP A 235 1.70 19.50 18.10
CA ASP A 235 1.92 20.94 18.26
C ASP A 235 3.00 21.49 17.33
N HIS A 236 3.90 20.64 16.80
CA HIS A 236 5.03 21.07 15.98
C HIS A 236 4.97 20.55 14.53
N GLY A 237 3.88 19.90 14.14
CA GLY A 237 3.60 19.56 12.73
C GLY A 237 4.45 18.44 12.15
N TYR A 238 5.01 17.57 13.00
CA TYR A 238 5.67 16.36 12.54
C TYR A 238 4.62 15.33 12.06
N ALA A 239 4.97 14.53 11.05
CA ALA A 239 4.05 13.55 10.45
C ALA A 239 3.75 12.36 11.38
N ALA A 240 2.63 11.67 11.18
CA ALA A 240 2.42 10.39 11.85
C ALA A 240 3.47 9.37 11.40
N GLY A 241 3.90 8.49 12.30
CA GLY A 241 4.97 7.54 12.02
C GLY A 241 5.58 6.90 13.27
N ASN A 242 6.70 6.22 13.06
CA ASN A 242 7.48 5.60 14.11
C ASN A 242 8.50 6.61 14.67
N TYR A 243 8.57 6.72 15.99
CA TYR A 243 9.48 7.62 16.70
C TYR A 243 10.28 6.84 17.74
N ALA A 244 11.60 6.91 17.66
CA ALA A 244 12.49 6.27 18.63
C ALA A 244 13.06 7.31 19.59
N CYS A 245 12.98 7.04 20.88
CA CYS A 245 13.54 7.87 21.92
C CYS A 245 14.22 7.05 23.03
N ILE A 246 15.05 7.73 23.82
CA ILE A 246 15.74 7.12 24.95
C ILE A 246 14.88 7.29 26.21
N VAL A 247 14.64 6.22 26.97
CA VAL A 247 13.95 6.25 28.27
C VAL A 247 14.87 5.77 29.40
N PHE A 248 15.09 6.62 30.40
CA PHE A 248 16.01 6.40 31.50
C PHE A 248 15.40 5.54 32.61
N THR A 249 15.23 4.25 32.34
CA THR A 249 15.00 3.27 33.42
C THR A 249 16.02 2.14 33.45
N ASN A 250 16.76 1.86 32.36
CA ASN A 250 17.92 0.94 32.27
C ASN A 250 18.58 0.98 30.85
N ASP A 251 18.86 2.16 30.27
CA ASP A 251 19.32 2.30 28.86
C ASP A 251 18.37 1.61 27.85
N TYR A 252 17.07 1.76 28.06
CA TYR A 252 16.04 1.18 27.21
C TYR A 252 15.74 2.12 26.03
N TYR A 253 15.86 1.61 24.82
CA TYR A 253 15.30 2.24 23.63
C TYR A 253 13.82 1.92 23.54
N PHE A 254 13.00 2.97 23.50
CA PHE A 254 11.58 2.88 23.28
C PHE A 254 11.26 3.38 21.88
N VAL A 255 10.53 2.58 21.11
CA VAL A 255 9.99 2.99 19.81
C VAL A 255 8.49 3.08 19.96
N ALA A 256 7.99 4.31 19.93
CA ALA A 256 6.57 4.60 19.95
C ALA A 256 6.07 4.65 18.50
N ARG A 257 4.92 4.04 18.24
CA ARG A 257 4.23 4.18 16.97
C ARG A 257 3.01 5.08 17.14
N PHE A 258 2.87 6.09 16.28
CA PHE A 258 1.65 6.87 16.14
C PHE A 258 0.97 6.53 14.82
N ASP A 259 -0.25 6.01 14.88
CA ASP A 259 -1.05 5.66 13.71
C ASP A 259 -1.88 6.84 13.15
N GLY A 260 -1.74 8.04 13.74
CA GLY A 260 -2.53 9.22 13.41
C GLY A 260 -3.77 9.42 14.28
N GLN A 261 -4.17 8.44 15.08
CA GLN A 261 -5.30 8.51 16.02
C GLN A 261 -4.93 8.09 17.46
N ALA A 262 -4.03 7.13 17.63
CA ALA A 262 -3.60 6.59 18.91
C ALA A 262 -2.11 6.18 18.89
N TRP A 263 -1.54 6.05 20.08
CA TRP A 263 -0.19 5.53 20.29
C TRP A 263 -0.21 4.04 20.64
N GLY A 264 0.77 3.30 20.13
CA GLY A 264 1.04 1.91 20.49
C GLY A 264 2.54 1.63 20.64
N GLU A 265 2.89 0.55 21.34
CA GLU A 265 4.25 0.04 21.35
C GLU A 265 4.58 -0.54 19.96
N ALA A 266 5.73 -0.16 19.39
CA ALA A 266 6.20 -0.81 18.18
C ALA A 266 6.64 -2.25 18.53
N THR A 267 5.92 -3.22 17.99
CA THR A 267 6.30 -4.63 17.99
C THR A 267 6.73 -5.01 16.58
N SER A 268 7.45 -6.13 16.43
CA SER A 268 7.94 -6.55 15.11
C SER A 268 6.81 -6.85 14.12
N VAL A 269 5.55 -6.96 14.57
CA VAL A 269 4.36 -7.10 13.72
C VAL A 269 3.33 -6.05 14.11
N GLY A 270 3.05 -5.11 13.22
CA GLY A 270 2.09 -4.04 13.46
C GLY A 270 0.97 -3.99 12.42
N ALA A 271 -0.23 -3.60 12.86
CA ALA A 271 -1.35 -3.38 11.95
C ALA A 271 -1.08 -2.19 11.01
N VAL A 272 -1.19 -2.39 9.71
CA VAL A 272 -1.10 -1.37 8.65
C VAL A 272 -2.44 -1.33 7.94
N THR A 273 -2.87 -0.15 7.48
CA THR A 273 -4.09 -0.01 6.70
C THR A 273 -3.77 0.55 5.33
N GLU A 274 -4.24 -0.13 4.29
CA GLU A 274 -4.17 0.30 2.90
C GLU A 274 -5.57 0.36 2.28
N VAL A 275 -5.73 1.14 1.22
CA VAL A 275 -6.99 1.21 0.47
C VAL A 275 -6.80 0.51 -0.86
N LEU A 276 -7.69 -0.44 -1.16
CA LEU A 276 -7.76 -1.12 -2.45
C LEU A 276 -8.97 -0.62 -3.23
N SER A 277 -8.83 -0.58 -4.55
CA SER A 277 -9.92 -0.23 -5.46
C SER A 277 -10.39 -1.48 -6.20
N PHE A 278 -11.71 -1.60 -6.35
CA PHE A 278 -12.30 -2.63 -7.19
C PHE A 278 -12.34 -2.16 -8.63
N ILE A 279 -11.63 -2.89 -9.50
CA ILE A 279 -11.62 -2.67 -10.94
C ILE A 279 -12.64 -3.60 -11.57
N GLU A 280 -13.81 -3.04 -11.93
CA GLU A 280 -14.85 -3.80 -12.62
C GLU A 280 -14.50 -3.96 -14.10
N ASN A 281 -14.36 -5.20 -14.55
CA ASN A 281 -14.29 -5.48 -15.96
C ASN A 281 -15.72 -5.54 -16.55
N LYS A 282 -16.06 -4.52 -17.34
CA LYS A 282 -17.39 -4.36 -17.94
C LYS A 282 -17.71 -5.39 -19.03
N GLU A 283 -16.69 -6.01 -19.63
CA GLU A 283 -16.85 -7.05 -20.66
C GLU A 283 -16.94 -8.45 -20.05
N ASP A 284 -16.19 -8.71 -18.98
CA ASP A 284 -16.23 -9.97 -18.23
C ASP A 284 -16.12 -9.71 -16.73
N PHE A 285 -17.26 -9.69 -16.04
CA PHE A 285 -17.29 -9.44 -14.59
C PHE A 285 -16.41 -10.42 -13.80
N THR A 286 -16.20 -11.64 -14.30
CA THR A 286 -15.37 -12.65 -13.61
C THR A 286 -13.88 -12.36 -13.63
N ALA A 287 -13.45 -11.43 -14.48
CA ALA A 287 -12.10 -10.89 -14.55
C ALA A 287 -11.91 -9.61 -13.70
N SER A 288 -12.92 -9.18 -12.95
CA SER A 288 -12.82 -8.01 -12.07
C SER A 288 -11.95 -8.29 -10.85
N THR A 289 -11.15 -7.32 -10.43
CA THR A 289 -10.14 -7.50 -9.38
C THR A 289 -10.11 -6.35 -8.38
N TRP A 290 -9.82 -6.67 -7.13
CA TRP A 290 -9.24 -5.74 -6.18
C TRP A 290 -7.78 -5.54 -6.53
N GLU A 291 -7.35 -4.29 -6.57
CA GLU A 291 -5.95 -3.91 -6.80
C GLU A 291 -5.51 -2.86 -5.78
N ALA A 292 -4.21 -2.86 -5.45
CA ALA A 292 -3.62 -1.80 -4.66
C ALA A 292 -3.83 -0.45 -5.39
N ASP A 293 -4.40 0.52 -4.68
CA ASP A 293 -4.60 1.85 -5.23
C ASP A 293 -3.37 2.72 -4.97
N ASN A 294 -2.37 2.61 -5.85
CA ASN A 294 -1.13 3.38 -5.78
C ASN A 294 -1.31 4.88 -6.10
N ALA A 295 -2.54 5.36 -6.28
CA ALA A 295 -2.78 6.77 -6.55
C ALA A 295 -2.62 7.64 -5.30
N ILE A 296 -1.90 8.76 -5.44
CA ILE A 296 -1.85 9.77 -4.38
C ILE A 296 -3.21 10.47 -4.33
N LYS A 297 -3.85 10.45 -3.17
CA LYS A 297 -5.18 11.04 -2.96
C LYS A 297 -5.05 12.48 -2.48
N LEU A 298 -5.61 13.42 -3.24
CA LEU A 298 -5.55 14.85 -2.95
C LEU A 298 -6.96 15.42 -2.88
N THR A 299 -7.17 16.42 -2.03
CA THR A 299 -8.42 17.21 -2.00
C THR A 299 -8.05 18.66 -2.27
N LEU A 300 -8.61 19.23 -3.34
CA LEU A 300 -8.28 20.60 -3.73
C LEU A 300 -8.81 21.60 -2.70
N GLY A 301 -7.92 22.48 -2.26
CA GLY A 301 -8.19 23.57 -1.33
C GLY A 301 -8.25 24.92 -2.03
N SER A 302 -8.39 25.98 -1.23
CA SER A 302 -8.59 27.33 -1.77
C SER A 302 -7.44 27.82 -2.64
N ALA A 303 -6.20 27.53 -2.22
CA ALA A 303 -4.99 27.89 -2.98
C ALA A 303 -4.93 27.22 -4.36
N ASP A 304 -5.57 26.07 -4.54
CA ASP A 304 -5.61 25.36 -5.81
C ASP A 304 -6.57 26.03 -6.79
N TYR A 305 -7.78 26.37 -6.32
CA TYR A 305 -8.76 27.08 -7.15
C TYR A 305 -8.33 28.52 -7.47
N ASP A 306 -7.49 29.13 -6.64
CA ASP A 306 -6.96 30.48 -6.89
C ASP A 306 -5.99 30.54 -8.08
N LEU A 307 -5.52 29.39 -8.60
CA LEU A 307 -4.63 29.32 -9.76
C LEU A 307 -5.32 29.66 -11.09
N SER A 308 -6.65 29.72 -11.14
CA SER A 308 -7.41 30.07 -12.35
C SER A 308 -8.56 31.03 -12.04
N ASP A 309 -8.69 32.07 -12.86
CA ASP A 309 -9.83 33.01 -12.79
C ASP A 309 -11.19 32.31 -12.96
N ALA A 310 -11.22 31.15 -13.64
CA ALA A 310 -12.43 30.36 -13.83
C ALA A 310 -12.92 29.72 -12.52
N THR A 311 -12.02 29.43 -11.59
CA THR A 311 -12.30 28.70 -10.35
C THR A 311 -12.19 29.58 -9.11
N SER A 312 -11.35 30.61 -9.12
CA SER A 312 -11.00 31.42 -7.94
C SER A 312 -12.18 32.18 -7.32
N GLN A 313 -13.18 32.57 -8.12
CA GLN A 313 -14.33 33.30 -7.58
C GLN A 313 -15.21 32.41 -6.69
N TYR A 314 -15.42 31.16 -7.09
CA TYR A 314 -16.41 30.27 -6.47
C TYR A 314 -15.79 29.05 -5.79
N GLN A 315 -14.47 28.89 -5.90
CA GLN A 315 -13.69 27.81 -5.31
C GLN A 315 -14.21 26.43 -5.74
N ASN A 316 -14.60 26.33 -7.02
CA ASN A 316 -15.11 25.12 -7.67
C ASN A 316 -14.90 25.18 -9.19
N PHE A 317 -15.02 24.03 -9.86
CA PHE A 317 -15.10 23.96 -11.32
C PHE A 317 -16.56 24.12 -11.78
N ASP A 318 -16.85 25.08 -12.65
CA ASP A 318 -18.18 25.20 -13.28
C ASP A 318 -18.28 24.21 -14.46
N THR A 319 -18.96 23.09 -14.25
CA THR A 319 -19.07 21.99 -15.23
C THR A 319 -20.35 22.05 -16.07
N ARG A 320 -21.07 23.16 -16.01
CA ARG A 320 -22.25 23.36 -16.85
C ARG A 320 -21.81 23.48 -18.31
N ALA A 321 -22.61 22.94 -19.23
CA ALA A 321 -22.39 23.10 -20.67
C ALA A 321 -22.65 24.55 -21.12
N ASN A 322 -21.70 25.44 -20.85
CA ASN A 322 -21.64 26.84 -21.24
C ASN A 322 -20.20 27.17 -21.71
N ASP A 323 -19.90 28.43 -22.05
CA ASP A 323 -18.57 28.85 -22.50
C ASP A 323 -17.55 29.05 -21.34
N VAL A 324 -17.84 28.56 -20.13
CA VAL A 324 -16.94 28.63 -18.97
C VAL A 324 -16.03 27.40 -18.96
N SER A 325 -14.78 27.57 -18.53
CA SER A 325 -13.83 26.47 -18.37
C SER A 325 -14.03 25.78 -17.00
N PRO A 326 -13.96 24.44 -16.92
CA PRO A 326 -13.67 23.51 -18.01
C PRO A 326 -14.92 23.21 -18.88
N LYS A 327 -14.77 23.23 -20.20
CA LYS A 327 -15.88 23.02 -21.16
C LYS A 327 -16.17 21.54 -21.40
N ASN A 328 -15.22 20.69 -21.07
CA ASN A 328 -15.27 19.25 -21.22
C ASN A 328 -14.26 18.60 -20.25
N GLU A 329 -14.32 17.29 -20.16
CA GLU A 329 -13.49 16.49 -19.26
C GLU A 329 -11.99 16.58 -19.57
N ALA A 330 -11.59 16.68 -20.84
CA ALA A 330 -10.19 16.86 -21.20
C ALA A 330 -9.63 18.21 -20.67
N GLU A 331 -10.41 19.29 -20.77
CA GLU A 331 -10.02 20.59 -20.20
C GLU A 331 -10.01 20.55 -18.65
N LEU A 332 -10.90 19.78 -18.02
CA LEU A 332 -10.86 19.55 -16.58
C LEU A 332 -9.56 18.85 -16.17
N VAL A 333 -9.15 17.80 -16.90
CA VAL A 333 -7.89 17.08 -16.68
C VAL A 333 -6.69 18.01 -16.87
N GLU A 334 -6.68 18.86 -17.90
CA GLU A 334 -5.60 19.84 -18.10
C GLU A 334 -5.51 20.85 -16.94
N MET A 335 -6.66 21.37 -16.49
CA MET A 335 -6.70 22.33 -15.38
C MET A 335 -6.25 21.68 -14.06
N ILE A 336 -6.71 20.47 -13.77
CA ILE A 336 -6.27 19.71 -12.59
C ILE A 336 -4.80 19.37 -12.70
N GLY A 337 -4.33 18.94 -13.88
CA GLY A 337 -2.92 18.69 -14.14
C GLY A 337 -2.04 19.90 -13.87
N TYR A 338 -2.46 21.10 -14.28
CA TYR A 338 -1.75 22.34 -13.96
C TYR A 338 -1.68 22.63 -12.46
N ILE A 339 -2.77 22.37 -11.72
CA ILE A 339 -2.77 22.48 -10.25
C ILE A 339 -1.77 21.50 -9.64
N LEU A 340 -1.77 20.24 -10.08
CA LEU A 340 -0.85 19.20 -9.61
C LEU A 340 0.62 19.57 -9.89
N ASP A 341 0.91 20.10 -11.07
CA ASP A 341 2.25 20.55 -11.45
C ASP A 341 2.72 21.76 -10.61
N THR A 342 1.80 22.65 -10.24
CA THR A 342 2.12 23.92 -9.59
C THR A 342 2.23 23.79 -8.07
N ASN A 343 1.31 23.06 -7.44
CA ASN A 343 1.17 23.02 -5.97
C ASN A 343 1.61 21.70 -5.34
N TYR A 344 1.78 20.63 -6.13
CA TYR A 344 1.96 19.27 -5.61
C TYR A 344 3.17 18.52 -6.17
N ASP A 345 4.06 19.22 -6.88
CA ASP A 345 5.32 18.68 -7.44
C ASP A 345 5.11 17.33 -8.18
N ALA A 346 4.00 17.21 -8.92
CA ALA A 346 3.58 15.95 -9.50
C ALA A 346 4.61 15.37 -10.49
N THR A 347 4.72 14.03 -10.52
CA THR A 347 5.71 13.30 -11.34
C THR A 347 5.04 12.48 -12.45
N ASP A 348 5.80 12.14 -13.50
CA ASP A 348 5.32 11.27 -14.57
C ASP A 348 5.10 9.85 -14.03
N ASP A 349 4.14 9.13 -14.63
CA ASP A 349 3.78 7.74 -14.33
C ASP A 349 3.24 7.49 -12.91
N GLN A 350 3.02 8.55 -12.13
CA GLN A 350 2.32 8.49 -10.84
C GLN A 350 0.83 8.84 -11.04
N PRO A 351 -0.12 7.94 -10.72
CA PRO A 351 -1.54 8.28 -10.73
C PRO A 351 -1.93 9.12 -9.50
N TYR A 352 -2.95 9.96 -9.67
CA TYR A 352 -3.54 10.81 -8.64
C TYR A 352 -5.06 10.68 -8.66
N ILE A 353 -5.67 10.57 -7.48
CA ILE A 353 -7.12 10.74 -7.33
C ILE A 353 -7.35 12.11 -6.70
N VAL A 354 -7.92 13.03 -7.47
CA VAL A 354 -8.16 14.39 -7.05
C VAL A 354 -9.64 14.58 -6.72
N THR A 355 -9.93 14.85 -5.46
CA THR A 355 -11.26 15.26 -4.99
C THR A 355 -11.40 16.77 -5.19
N TYR A 356 -12.42 17.19 -5.93
CA TYR A 356 -12.67 18.60 -6.26
C TYR A 356 -14.14 18.99 -6.08
N ALA A 357 -14.37 20.27 -5.86
CA ALA A 357 -15.69 20.88 -5.83
C ALA A 357 -16.11 21.29 -7.23
N TYR A 358 -17.38 21.08 -7.56
CA TYR A 358 -17.95 21.48 -8.84
C TYR A 358 -19.29 22.20 -8.68
N TYR A 359 -19.70 22.88 -9.75
CA TYR A 359 -21.03 23.43 -9.91
C TYR A 359 -21.63 23.04 -11.26
N ASN A 360 -22.72 22.26 -11.25
CA ASN A 360 -23.45 21.85 -12.46
C ASN A 360 -24.89 22.42 -12.52
N GLY A 361 -25.15 23.49 -11.74
CA GLY A 361 -26.51 23.95 -11.39
C GLY A 361 -26.85 23.66 -9.93
N SER A 362 -26.06 22.82 -9.27
CA SER A 362 -25.96 22.67 -7.81
C SER A 362 -24.50 22.46 -7.43
N ASN A 363 -24.13 22.81 -6.19
CA ASN A 363 -22.79 22.55 -5.67
C ASN A 363 -22.65 21.05 -5.35
N GLY A 364 -21.50 20.48 -5.67
CA GLY A 364 -21.16 19.11 -5.34
C GLY A 364 -19.66 18.92 -5.14
N ILE A 365 -19.30 17.70 -4.73
CA ILE A 365 -17.93 17.22 -4.64
C ILE A 365 -17.85 15.99 -5.54
N ASP A 366 -16.79 15.89 -6.32
CA ASP A 366 -16.52 14.76 -7.20
C ASP A 366 -15.04 14.37 -7.12
N LYS A 367 -14.69 13.25 -7.73
CA LYS A 367 -13.31 12.76 -7.84
C LYS A 367 -12.98 12.51 -9.31
N ILE A 368 -11.73 12.74 -9.69
CA ILE A 368 -11.19 12.31 -10.98
C ILE A 368 -9.84 11.64 -10.78
N ARG A 369 -9.59 10.56 -11.53
CA ARG A 369 -8.31 9.87 -11.55
C ARG A 369 -7.50 10.35 -12.76
N VAL A 370 -6.31 10.86 -12.52
CA VAL A 370 -5.44 11.41 -13.58
C VAL A 370 -4.02 10.89 -13.45
N ILE A 371 -3.33 10.77 -14.58
CA ILE A 371 -1.92 10.38 -14.66
C ILE A 371 -1.21 11.23 -15.71
N ARG A 372 0.06 11.55 -15.46
CA ARG A 372 0.91 12.25 -16.44
C ARG A 372 1.81 11.22 -17.13
N VAL A 373 1.66 11.02 -18.44
CA VAL A 373 2.47 10.07 -19.23
C VAL A 373 3.23 10.83 -20.30
N GLY A 374 4.55 10.79 -20.24
CA GLY A 374 5.41 11.53 -21.19
C GLY A 374 5.16 13.04 -21.16
N GLY A 375 4.91 13.59 -19.97
CA GLY A 375 4.62 15.00 -19.74
C GLY A 375 3.22 15.47 -20.11
N VAL A 376 2.30 14.57 -20.48
CA VAL A 376 0.90 14.91 -20.83
C VAL A 376 -0.06 14.32 -19.81
N TRP A 377 -0.91 15.18 -19.23
CA TRP A 377 -1.98 14.76 -18.33
C TRP A 377 -3.14 14.13 -19.11
N GLN A 378 -3.61 12.99 -18.62
CA GLN A 378 -4.77 12.28 -19.14
C GLN A 378 -5.56 11.66 -17.98
N GLU A 379 -6.82 11.32 -18.24
CA GLU A 379 -7.61 10.50 -17.32
C GLU A 379 -6.98 9.10 -17.22
N ASP A 380 -6.86 8.60 -16.00
CA ASP A 380 -6.39 7.25 -15.73
C ASP A 380 -7.60 6.31 -15.64
N VAL A 381 -7.99 5.74 -16.78
CA VAL A 381 -9.12 4.82 -16.86
C VAL A 381 -8.61 3.42 -16.49
N LYS A 382 -8.91 2.97 -15.26
CA LYS A 382 -8.66 1.58 -14.84
C LYS A 382 -9.79 0.65 -15.24
#